data_AF-A0A3R7E9L0-F1
#
_entry.id   AF-A0A3R7E9L0-F1
#
_cell.length_a   1.000
_cell.length_b   1.000
_cell.length_c   1.000
_cell.angle_alpha   90.00
_cell.angle_beta   90.00
_cell.angle_gamma   90.00
#
_symmetry.space_group_name_H-M   'P 1'
#
loop_
_entity.id
_entity.type
_entity.pdbx_description
1 polymer ?
#
loop_
_entity_poly.entity_id
_entity_poly.type
_entity_poly.pdbx_seq_one_letter_code
_entity_poly.pdbx_strand_id
1 'polypeptide(L)' 'MPAKVDRKILRSGSSKVAALPPDWLRAFKLEVGDQIEIFYDSVVIVKPKGLKIDHNFLVKEFELMAKLEKATKTRRLE' A
#
# COMPACT_ATOMS: atom_id res chain seq x y z
N MET A 1 5.43 -10.96 -2.61
CA MET A 1 4.57 -11.01 -3.82
C MET A 1 3.59 -9.85 -3.71
N PRO A 2 3.52 -8.91 -4.67
CA PRO A 2 2.65 -7.76 -4.56
C PRO A 2 1.19 -8.22 -4.59
N ALA A 3 0.50 -8.04 -3.46
CA ALA A 3 -0.90 -8.44 -3.29
C ALA A 3 -1.78 -7.20 -3.41
N LYS A 4 -2.69 -7.20 -4.40
CA LYS A 4 -3.76 -6.21 -4.47
C LYS A 4 -4.87 -6.62 -3.50
N VAL A 5 -5.24 -5.72 -2.60
CA VAL A 5 -6.36 -5.93 -1.68
C VAL A 5 -7.27 -4.72 -1.76
N ASP A 6 -8.50 -4.92 -2.22
CA ASP A 6 -9.51 -3.87 -2.23
C ASP A 6 -10.13 -3.75 -0.82
N ARG A 7 -10.12 -2.53 -0.27
CA ARG A 7 -10.67 -2.22 1.06
C ARG A 7 -11.68 -1.08 0.95
N LYS A 8 -12.78 -1.20 1.70
CA LYS A 8 -13.74 -0.10 1.86
C LYS A 8 -13.20 0.90 2.88
N ILE A 9 -13.47 2.18 2.64
CA ILE A 9 -13.23 3.24 3.62
C ILE A 9 -14.28 3.13 4.72
N LEU A 10 -13.82 3.10 5.97
CA LEU A 10 -14.63 3.10 7.18
C LEU A 10 -14.61 4.48 7.82
N ARG A 11 -15.56 4.74 8.70
CA ARG A 11 -15.62 5.95 9.53
C ARG A 11 -15.04 5.66 10.90
N SER A 12 -14.16 6.54 11.38
CA SER A 12 -13.66 6.53 12.76
C SER A 12 -13.76 7.94 13.33
N GLY A 13 -14.77 8.17 14.17
CA GLY A 13 -15.14 9.52 14.63
C GLY A 13 -15.49 10.45 13.47
N SER A 14 -14.80 11.59 13.38
CA SER A 14 -14.88 12.54 12.26
C SER A 14 -13.99 12.17 11.07
N SER A 15 -13.11 11.18 11.22
CA SER A 15 -12.13 10.78 10.21
C SER A 15 -12.60 9.59 9.36
N LYS A 16 -11.96 9.44 8.20
CA LYS A 16 -12.09 8.28 7.32
C LYS A 16 -10.83 7.43 7.43
N VAL A 17 -10.99 6.13 7.50
CA VAL A 17 -9.88 5.18 7.68
C VAL A 17 -10.01 4.00 6.72
N ALA A 18 -8.87 3.42 6.32
CA ALA A 18 -8.82 2.15 5.63
C ALA A 18 -8.02 1.16 6.49
N ALA A 19 -8.49 -0.07 6.60
CA ALA A 19 -7.76 -1.11 7.31
C ALA A 19 -6.53 -1.53 6.50
N LEU A 20 -5.34 -1.42 7.11
CA LEU A 20 -4.10 -1.92 6.52
C LEU A 20 -4.12 -3.47 6.44
N PRO A 21 -3.50 -4.09 5.43
CA PRO A 21 -3.45 -5.55 5.33
C PRO A 21 -2.77 -6.20 6.54
N PRO A 22 -3.36 -7.25 7.15
CA PRO A 22 -2.82 -7.86 8.36
C PRO A 22 -1.44 -8.49 8.16
N ASP A 23 -1.17 -9.09 6.99
CA ASP A 23 0.15 -9.63 6.66
C ASP A 23 1.22 -8.54 6.60
N TRP A 24 0.86 -7.35 6.10
CA TRP A 24 1.77 -6.21 6.03
C TRP A 24 2.08 -5.69 7.44
N LEU A 25 1.05 -5.54 8.29
CA LEU A 25 1.24 -5.16 9.70
C LEU A 25 2.17 -6.14 10.43
N ARG A 26 1.95 -7.45 10.25
CA ARG A 26 2.80 -8.50 10.83
C ARG A 26 4.24 -8.44 10.33
N ALA A 27 4.44 -8.27 9.02
CA ALA A 27 5.77 -8.23 8.41
C ALA A 27 6.64 -7.09 8.96
N PHE A 28 6.01 -5.95 9.28
CA PHE A 28 6.67 -4.78 9.84
C PHE A 28 6.54 -4.66 11.36
N LYS A 29 5.96 -5.67 12.04
CA LYS A 29 5.73 -5.72 13.49
C LYS A 29 5.03 -4.46 14.02
N LEU A 30 4.04 -3.98 13.27
CA LEU A 30 3.26 -2.80 13.63
C LEU A 30 2.11 -3.17 14.56
N GLU A 31 2.01 -2.48 15.67
CA GLU A 31 0.98 -2.65 16.69
C GLU A 31 0.11 -1.40 16.88
N VAL A 32 -0.97 -1.53 17.63
CA VAL A 32 -1.84 -0.40 17.96
C VAL A 32 -1.07 0.59 18.83
N GLY A 33 -1.01 1.85 18.39
CA GLY A 33 -0.25 2.91 19.05
C GLY A 33 1.06 3.24 18.35
N ASP A 34 1.53 2.39 17.43
CA ASP A 34 2.71 2.72 16.62
C ASP A 34 2.44 3.86 15.65
N GLN A 35 3.46 4.70 15.45
CA GLN A 35 3.41 5.83 14.55
C GLN A 35 3.91 5.44 13.15
N ILE A 36 3.16 5.83 12.13
CA ILE A 36 3.50 5.66 10.71
C ILE A 36 3.53 7.01 9.99
N GLU A 37 4.31 7.08 8.92
CA GLU A 37 4.36 8.26 8.05
C GLU A 37 3.61 7.96 6.75
N ILE A 38 2.77 8.91 6.33
CA ILE A 38 1.93 8.81 5.13
C ILE A 38 2.32 9.93 4.19
N PHE A 39 2.72 9.59 2.96
CA PHE A 39 3.04 10.55 1.89
C PHE A 39 1.93 10.47 0.85
N TYR A 40 1.38 11.61 0.45
CA TYR A 40 0.27 11.63 -0.51
C TYR A 40 0.24 12.88 -1.39
N ASP A 41 -0.08 12.65 -2.67
CA ASP A 41 -0.68 13.61 -3.60
C ASP A 41 -1.93 12.94 -4.20
N SER A 42 -1.81 12.28 -5.36
CA SER A 42 -2.84 11.41 -5.96
C SER A 42 -2.74 9.94 -5.53
N VAL A 43 -1.58 9.52 -5.01
CA VAL A 43 -1.28 8.17 -4.52
C VAL A 43 -0.85 8.25 -3.06
N VAL A 44 -1.38 7.36 -2.21
CA VAL A 44 -1.02 7.28 -0.80
C VAL A 44 0.04 6.19 -0.61
N ILE A 45 1.21 6.56 -0.09
CA ILE A 45 2.27 5.64 0.30
C ILE A 45 2.35 5.60 1.81
N VAL A 46 2.25 4.40 2.38
CA VAL A 46 2.34 4.16 3.83
C VAL A 46 3.69 3.50 4.12
N LYS A 47 4.52 4.13 4.95
CA LYS A 47 5.81 3.56 5.39
C LYS A 47 5.88 3.42 6.91
N PRO A 48 6.39 2.28 7.42
CA PRO A 48 6.67 2.14 8.85
C PRO A 48 7.85 3.02 9.26
N LYS A 49 7.88 3.37 10.55
CA LYS A 49 8.99 4.15 11.13
C LYS A 49 10.31 3.39 10.98
N GLY A 50 11.38 4.10 10.62
CA GLY A 50 12.73 3.54 10.48
C GLY A 50 13.02 2.87 9.12
N LEU A 51 12.01 2.64 8.27
CA LEU A 51 12.25 2.20 6.90
C LEU A 51 12.77 3.36 6.04
N LYS A 52 13.98 3.19 5.50
CA LYS A 52 14.56 4.10 4.51
C LYS A 52 14.01 3.76 3.14
N ILE A 53 13.51 4.79 2.46
CA ILE A 53 13.03 4.68 1.09
C ILE A 53 14.20 4.97 0.16
N ASP A 54 14.52 4.01 -0.71
CA ASP A 54 15.42 4.20 -1.85
C ASP A 54 14.58 4.60 -3.07
N HIS A 55 14.97 5.67 -3.75
CA HIS A 55 14.28 6.18 -4.93
C HIS A 55 14.19 5.13 -6.05
N ASN A 56 15.29 4.42 -6.32
CA ASN A 56 15.35 3.42 -7.37
C ASN A 56 14.48 2.20 -7.04
N PHE A 57 14.33 1.88 -5.75
CA PHE A 57 13.42 0.82 -5.31
C PHE A 57 11.96 1.20 -5.61
N LEU A 58 11.54 2.41 -5.26
CA LEU A 58 10.16 2.86 -5.54
C LEU A 58 9.84 2.83 -7.04
N VAL A 59 10.73 3.34 -7.88
CA VAL A 59 10.52 3.35 -9.34
C VAL A 59 10.31 1.94 -9.86
N LYS A 60 11.15 0.97 -9.44
CA LYS A 60 11.03 -0.44 -9.85
C LYS A 60 9.72 -1.08 -9.38
N GLU A 61 9.31 -0.82 -8.13
CA GLU A 61 8.06 -1.37 -7.61
C GLU A 61 6.84 -0.80 -8.34
N PHE A 62 6.81 0.52 -8.59
CA PHE A 62 5.73 1.14 -9.37
C PHE A 62 5.68 0.64 -10.81
N GLU A 63 6.83 0.46 -11.46
CA GLU A 63 6.89 -0.16 -12.79
C GLU A 63 6.35 -1.59 -12.79
N LEU A 64 6.71 -2.39 -11.78
CA LEU A 64 6.21 -3.76 -11.64
C LEU A 64 4.69 -3.77 -11.46
N MET A 65 4.16 -2.90 -10.60
CA MET A 65 2.70 -2.75 -10.41
C MET A 65 2.01 -2.39 -11.73
N ALA A 66 2.52 -1.41 -12.47
CA ALA A 66 1.97 -1.01 -13.76
C ALA A 66 1.97 -2.16 -14.79
N LYS A 67 3.04 -2.98 -14.82
CA LYS A 67 3.12 -4.18 -15.68
C LYS A 67 2.08 -5.23 -15.28
N LEU A 68 1.92 -5.50 -13.98
CA LEU A 68 0.94 -6.46 -13.48
C LEU A 68 -0.50 -6.02 -13.78
N GLU A 69 -0.80 -4.73 -13.68
CA GLU A 69 -2.13 -4.20 -14.06
C GLU A 69 -2.41 -4.37 -15.55
N LYS A 70 -1.43 -4.08 -16.43
CA LYS A 70 -1.57 -4.32 -17.87
C LYS A 70 -1.83 -5.79 -18.18
N ALA A 71 -1.03 -6.69 -17.62
CA ALA A 71 -1.19 -8.14 -17.81
C ALA A 71 -2.56 -8.65 -17.31
N THR A 72 -3.06 -8.10 -16.19
CA THR A 72 -4.37 -8.46 -15.64
C THR A 72 -5.52 -7.96 -16.52
N LYS A 73 -5.39 -6.78 -17.16
CA LYS A 73 -6.40 -6.27 -18.10
C LYS A 73 -6.46 -7.11 -19.37
N THR A 74 -5.33 -7.55 -19.92
CA THR A 74 -5.28 -8.42 -21.10
C THR A 74 -6.01 -9.75 -20.86
N ARG A 75 -5.83 -10.38 -19.70
CA ARG A 75 -6.52 -11.64 -19.32
C ARG A 75 -8.02 -11.53 -19.05
N ARG A 76 -8.59 -10.32 -18.94
CA ARG A 76 -10.04 -10.11 -18.74
C ARG A 76 -10.79 -9.83 -20.04
N LEU A 77 -10.07 -9.70 -21.16
CA LEU A 77 -10.62 -9.43 -22.49
C LEU A 77 -10.56 -10.65 -23.42
N GLU A 78 -10.01 -11.77 -22.93
CA GLU A 78 -10.08 -13.11 -23.51
C GLU A 78 -11.12 -13.94 -22.74
#